data_AF-A0A5N0TKW7-F1
#
_entry.id   AF-A0A5N0TKW7-F1
#
_cell.length_a   1.000
_cell.length_b   1.000
_cell.length_c   1.000
_cell.angle_alpha   90.00
_cell.angle_beta   90.00
_cell.angle_gamma   90.00
#
_symmetry.space_group_name_H-M   'P 1'
#
loop_
_entity.id
_entity.type
_entity.pdbx_description
1 polymer ?
#
loop_
_entity_poly.entity_id
_entity_poly.type
_entity_poly.pdbx_seq_one_letter_code
_entity_poly.pdbx_strand_id
1 'polypeptide(L)'
;MSERFARHRSSARAAAVVAALALAAAPLLGAAQTPARAASPAADPGACTIVDGTLTWGVKESFRSYISGRIANGSWEPIEGATYTTPDFGWSGATGTFDPATLAGDAHFPGGVRFTGHDGLLETTITDPTLTFPGDGTAAILMDISSLSMDDALAGNAENVRSGTQVPLVALDLAAAPLQVSEDQTVVTGTAVPAAITAEGFEAFGNYEAGTGFDPVSFSLTVECAAAEPEPEPSATDEETVDATPVPISAESDGDFAWVGVVAGVVGVAVVAGVVVWIVRRKSRSGGDSGSPDTTPGSGAA
;
A
#
# COMPACT_ATOMS: atom_id res chain seq x y z
N MET A 1 59.28 42.44 54.29
CA MET A 1 57.82 42.25 54.16
C MET A 1 57.62 41.02 53.27
N SER A 2 57.76 39.78 53.74
CA SER A 2 57.44 39.22 55.08
C SER A 2 55.95 39.42 55.39
N GLU A 3 55.06 38.42 55.58
CA GLU A 3 55.16 36.94 55.62
C GLU A 3 53.83 36.32 55.06
N ARG A 4 53.41 35.04 55.16
CA ARG A 4 53.89 33.79 55.81
C ARG A 4 53.39 32.53 55.02
N PHE A 5 53.35 31.35 55.65
CA PHE A 5 52.90 30.03 55.13
C PHE A 5 51.48 29.64 55.61
N ALA A 6 50.79 28.78 54.85
CA ALA A 6 50.25 27.45 55.26
C ALA A 6 49.17 26.96 54.25
N ARG A 7 49.43 25.99 53.37
CA ARG A 7 49.32 24.52 53.58
C ARG A 7 48.03 24.03 54.27
N HIS A 8 47.21 23.31 53.50
CA HIS A 8 46.61 22.07 54.00
C HIS A 8 46.85 20.93 53.00
N ARG A 9 47.22 19.76 53.54
CA ARG A 9 47.36 18.48 52.83
C ARG A 9 46.28 17.55 53.35
N SER A 10 45.58 16.88 52.45
CA SER A 10 44.84 15.64 52.75
C SER A 10 44.79 14.80 51.47
N SER A 11 45.78 13.93 51.27
CA SER A 11 45.79 12.53 51.77
C SER A 11 45.12 11.59 50.79
N ALA A 12 45.94 10.98 49.93
CA ALA A 12 45.50 9.88 49.08
C ALA A 12 45.07 8.67 49.93
N ARG A 13 44.09 7.92 49.43
CA ARG A 13 43.93 6.49 49.75
C ARG A 13 43.87 5.72 48.44
N ALA A 14 44.97 5.05 48.12
CA ALA A 14 44.98 4.00 47.13
C ALA A 14 44.26 2.77 47.70
N ALA A 15 43.48 2.10 46.86
CA ALA A 15 43.05 0.72 47.07
C ALA A 15 43.18 0.00 45.72
N ALA A 16 44.38 -0.51 45.46
CA ALA A 16 44.58 -1.46 44.37
C ALA A 16 44.08 -2.83 44.84
N VAL A 17 43.19 -3.45 44.07
CA VAL A 17 42.91 -4.88 44.15
C VAL A 17 43.21 -5.47 42.77
N VAL A 18 44.19 -6.36 42.75
CA VAL A 18 44.61 -7.15 41.58
C VAL A 18 44.08 -8.58 41.76
N ALA A 19 43.95 -9.29 40.64
CA ALA A 19 43.55 -10.69 40.48
C ALA A 19 42.03 -10.92 40.27
N ALA A 20 41.59 -11.83 39.39
CA ALA A 20 42.34 -12.79 38.57
C ALA A 20 41.73 -12.95 37.16
N LEU A 21 42.53 -13.40 36.18
CA LEU A 21 41.99 -13.92 34.93
C LEU A 21 41.26 -15.24 35.19
N ALA A 22 40.09 -15.41 34.58
CA ALA A 22 39.51 -16.71 34.28
C ALA A 22 39.05 -16.71 32.81
N LEU A 23 39.88 -17.28 31.92
CA LEU A 23 39.45 -17.56 30.54
C LEU A 23 38.51 -18.77 30.56
N ALA A 24 37.20 -18.52 30.48
CA ALA A 24 36.22 -19.55 30.21
C ALA A 24 35.95 -19.62 28.69
N ALA A 25 36.71 -20.47 27.98
CA ALA A 25 36.45 -20.76 26.58
C ALA A 25 35.25 -21.71 26.47
N ALA A 26 34.04 -21.15 26.28
CA ALA A 26 32.85 -21.93 25.98
C ALA A 26 32.79 -22.24 24.46
N PRO A 27 32.63 -23.51 24.04
CA PRO A 27 32.39 -23.82 22.64
C PRO A 27 30.95 -23.44 22.29
N LEU A 28 30.78 -22.35 21.53
CA LEU A 28 29.50 -22.06 20.86
C LEU A 28 29.30 -23.09 19.74
N LEU A 29 28.59 -24.18 20.03
CA LEU A 29 27.96 -24.99 18.99
C LEU A 29 26.86 -24.14 18.34
N GLY A 30 27.23 -23.43 17.27
CA GLY A 30 26.27 -22.77 16.41
C GLY A 30 25.37 -23.82 15.78
N ALA A 31 24.13 -23.91 16.26
CA ALA A 31 23.09 -24.62 15.53
C ALA A 31 22.91 -23.92 14.18
N ALA A 32 23.24 -24.63 13.10
CA ALA A 32 23.02 -24.16 11.74
C ALA A 32 21.51 -24.10 11.49
N GLN A 33 20.90 -22.97 11.84
CA GLN A 33 19.53 -22.67 11.48
C GLN A 33 19.52 -22.44 9.97
N THR A 34 19.14 -23.48 9.22
CA THR A 34 18.76 -23.33 7.82
C THR A 34 17.75 -22.19 7.73
N PRO A 35 17.97 -21.17 6.88
CA PRO A 35 16.98 -20.12 6.73
C PRO A 35 15.68 -20.79 6.29
N ALA A 36 14.62 -20.64 7.09
CA ALA A 36 13.30 -21.05 6.67
C ALA A 36 13.00 -20.30 5.38
N ARG A 37 12.92 -21.03 4.27
CA ARG A 37 12.55 -20.44 2.98
C ARG A 37 11.17 -19.82 3.20
N ALA A 38 11.11 -18.49 3.16
CA ALA A 38 9.84 -17.79 3.18
C ALA A 38 9.01 -18.40 2.05
N ALA A 39 7.86 -18.97 2.40
CA ALA A 39 6.88 -19.30 1.40
C ALA A 39 6.51 -17.97 0.72
N SER A 40 6.67 -17.88 -0.60
CA SER A 40 6.00 -16.82 -1.34
C SER A 40 4.52 -16.85 -0.95
N PRO A 41 3.84 -15.69 -0.84
CA PRO A 41 2.40 -15.70 -0.77
C PRO A 41 1.90 -16.56 -1.95
N ALA A 42 1.03 -17.53 -1.66
CA ALA A 42 0.36 -18.26 -2.72
C ALA A 42 -0.40 -17.22 -3.55
N ALA A 43 -0.27 -17.28 -4.88
CA ALA A 43 -1.03 -16.41 -5.77
C ALA A 43 -2.51 -16.57 -5.41
N ASP A 44 -3.19 -15.44 -5.20
CA ASP A 44 -4.63 -15.45 -4.99
C ASP A 44 -5.28 -16.09 -6.23
N PRO A 45 -6.14 -17.12 -6.12
CA PRO A 45 -6.65 -17.87 -7.28
C PRO A 45 -7.44 -17.05 -8.33
N GLY A 46 -7.67 -15.75 -8.11
CA GLY A 46 -8.18 -14.81 -9.12
C GLY A 46 -7.12 -13.93 -9.82
N ALA A 47 -5.86 -13.89 -9.34
CA ALA A 47 -4.83 -13.00 -9.85
C ALA A 47 -4.15 -13.56 -11.12
N CYS A 48 -4.36 -12.89 -12.25
CA CYS A 48 -3.70 -13.20 -13.52
C CYS A 48 -2.30 -12.55 -13.57
N THR A 49 -1.37 -13.15 -14.33
CA THR A 49 -0.01 -12.60 -14.49
C THR A 49 0.01 -11.56 -15.61
N ILE A 50 0.61 -10.40 -15.38
CA ILE A 50 0.91 -9.43 -16.44
C ILE A 50 2.17 -9.90 -17.17
N VAL A 51 2.05 -10.14 -18.48
CA VAL A 51 3.13 -10.69 -19.32
C VAL A 51 3.74 -9.67 -20.28
N ASP A 52 3.02 -8.60 -20.58
CA ASP A 52 3.51 -7.42 -21.27
C ASP A 52 2.61 -6.21 -20.95
N GLY A 53 3.05 -5.01 -21.27
CA GLY A 53 2.23 -3.82 -21.24
C GLY A 53 2.98 -2.59 -21.71
N THR A 54 2.23 -1.53 -21.99
CA THR A 54 2.72 -0.21 -22.37
C THR A 54 2.11 0.86 -21.48
N LEU A 55 2.89 1.89 -21.15
CA LEU A 55 2.47 3.08 -20.42
C LEU A 55 2.96 4.30 -21.20
N THR A 56 2.09 5.27 -21.45
CA THR A 56 2.41 6.54 -22.09
C THR A 56 1.90 7.71 -21.26
N TRP A 57 2.79 8.65 -20.96
CA TRP A 57 2.48 9.80 -20.11
C TRP A 57 3.43 10.96 -20.37
N GLY A 58 2.91 12.19 -20.47
CA GLY A 58 3.73 13.41 -20.60
C GLY A 58 4.40 13.85 -19.29
N VAL A 59 4.05 13.29 -18.14
CA VAL A 59 4.25 13.91 -16.81
C VAL A 59 3.36 15.17 -16.68
N LYS A 60 3.85 16.34 -17.11
CA LYS A 60 3.09 17.60 -17.06
C LYS A 60 3.54 18.61 -18.11
N GLU A 61 2.64 19.11 -18.94
CA GLU A 61 2.96 20.01 -20.07
C GLU A 61 3.72 21.26 -19.61
N SER A 62 3.26 21.89 -18.52
CA SER A 62 3.92 23.09 -17.97
C SER A 62 5.32 22.79 -17.44
N PHE A 63 5.58 21.58 -16.96
CA PHE A 63 6.91 21.16 -16.51
C PHE A 63 7.84 20.93 -17.71
N ARG A 64 7.42 20.17 -18.73
CA ARG A 64 8.18 20.02 -19.99
C ARG A 64 8.46 21.37 -20.65
N SER A 65 7.47 22.27 -20.68
CA SER A 65 7.58 23.62 -21.23
C SER A 65 8.55 24.51 -20.44
N TYR A 66 8.65 24.32 -19.12
CA TYR A 66 9.64 25.00 -18.27
C TYR A 66 11.05 24.47 -18.54
N ILE A 67 11.24 23.14 -18.53
CA ILE A 67 12.52 22.48 -18.78
C ILE A 67 13.09 22.86 -20.15
N SER A 68 12.34 22.66 -21.23
CA SER A 68 12.75 23.04 -22.60
C SER A 68 12.68 24.55 -22.88
N GLY A 69 12.15 25.34 -21.93
CA GLY A 69 11.98 26.78 -22.05
C GLY A 69 13.25 27.56 -21.76
N ARG A 70 13.25 28.86 -22.08
CA ARG A 70 14.42 29.76 -21.90
C ARG A 70 14.83 30.01 -20.45
N ILE A 71 14.03 29.56 -19.47
CA ILE A 71 14.28 29.78 -18.04
C ILE A 71 15.18 28.68 -17.49
N ALA A 72 14.79 27.41 -17.65
CA ALA A 72 15.63 26.28 -17.28
C ALA A 72 16.69 25.96 -18.36
N ASN A 73 16.42 26.28 -19.64
CA ASN A 73 17.31 26.02 -20.77
C ASN A 73 17.84 24.57 -20.79
N GLY A 74 16.94 23.64 -20.45
CA GLY A 74 17.24 22.27 -20.10
C GLY A 74 16.75 21.25 -21.14
N SER A 75 16.76 19.99 -20.75
CA SER A 75 16.40 18.85 -21.59
C SER A 75 15.89 17.67 -20.76
N TRP A 76 15.46 16.63 -21.44
CA TRP A 76 15.17 15.34 -20.83
C TRP A 76 15.80 14.20 -21.64
N GLU A 77 16.17 13.14 -20.94
CA GLU A 77 16.75 11.93 -21.50
C GLU A 77 15.93 10.72 -20.99
N PRO A 78 15.24 10.00 -21.88
CA PRO A 78 14.71 8.69 -21.57
C PRO A 78 15.86 7.72 -21.31
N ILE A 79 15.80 7.01 -20.19
CA ILE A 79 16.84 6.09 -19.71
C ILE A 79 16.27 4.68 -19.54
N GLU A 80 17.17 3.69 -19.51
CA GLU A 80 16.86 2.30 -19.12
C GLU A 80 15.72 1.64 -19.95
N GLY A 81 15.61 2.02 -21.23
CA GLY A 81 14.64 1.45 -22.18
C GLY A 81 13.36 2.28 -22.37
N ALA A 82 13.14 3.32 -21.55
CA ALA A 82 12.08 4.28 -21.80
C ALA A 82 12.30 5.03 -23.13
N THR A 83 11.23 5.59 -23.67
CA THR A 83 11.19 6.29 -24.95
C THR A 83 10.54 7.67 -24.82
N TYR A 84 10.68 8.52 -25.84
CA TYR A 84 9.97 9.79 -25.93
C TYR A 84 9.46 10.01 -27.36
N THR A 85 8.17 10.24 -27.51
CA THR A 85 7.52 10.66 -28.76
C THR A 85 6.58 11.81 -28.41
N THR A 86 6.94 13.04 -28.82
CA THR A 86 6.21 14.26 -28.44
C THR A 86 4.69 14.10 -28.57
N PRO A 87 3.91 14.34 -27.49
CA PRO A 87 4.31 14.99 -26.24
C PRO A 87 4.77 14.06 -25.11
N ASP A 88 4.76 12.74 -25.30
CA ASP A 88 4.73 11.75 -24.22
C ASP A 88 6.02 10.93 -24.07
N PHE A 89 6.28 10.52 -22.82
CA PHE A 89 7.24 9.46 -22.50
C PHE A 89 6.53 8.11 -22.59
N GLY A 90 7.27 7.06 -22.98
CA GLY A 90 6.74 5.72 -23.16
C GLY A 90 7.58 4.65 -22.45
N TRP A 91 6.93 3.81 -21.66
CA TRP A 91 7.49 2.63 -20.99
C TRP A 91 6.81 1.36 -21.53
N SER A 92 7.52 0.23 -21.49
CA SER A 92 7.06 -1.04 -22.07
C SER A 92 7.66 -2.25 -21.36
N GLY A 93 7.07 -3.44 -21.54
CA GLY A 93 7.52 -4.66 -20.87
C GLY A 93 7.05 -4.73 -19.43
N ALA A 94 5.77 -4.42 -19.20
CA ALA A 94 5.16 -4.48 -17.88
C ALA A 94 5.19 -5.91 -17.32
N THR A 95 5.39 -6.04 -16.01
CA THR A 95 5.28 -7.30 -15.27
C THR A 95 4.53 -7.09 -13.97
N GLY A 96 3.94 -8.15 -13.41
CA GLY A 96 3.20 -8.07 -12.15
C GLY A 96 1.96 -8.96 -12.18
N THR A 97 0.91 -8.54 -11.49
CA THR A 97 -0.34 -9.31 -11.37
C THR A 97 -1.55 -8.39 -11.44
N PHE A 98 -2.62 -8.86 -12.07
CA PHE A 98 -3.91 -8.15 -12.13
C PHE A 98 -5.07 -9.15 -12.10
N ASP A 99 -6.05 -8.90 -11.26
CA ASP A 99 -7.32 -9.64 -11.19
C ASP A 99 -8.39 -8.84 -11.95
N PRO A 100 -8.88 -9.33 -13.12
CA PRO A 100 -9.90 -8.64 -13.90
C PRO A 100 -11.31 -8.64 -13.26
N ALA A 101 -11.57 -9.48 -12.26
CA ALA A 101 -12.85 -9.53 -11.56
C ALA A 101 -12.92 -8.51 -10.41
N THR A 102 -11.82 -8.25 -9.71
CA THR A 102 -11.75 -7.23 -8.64
C THR A 102 -11.14 -5.90 -9.10
N LEU A 103 -10.55 -5.85 -10.30
CA LEU A 103 -9.75 -4.72 -10.80
C LEU A 103 -8.62 -4.33 -9.83
N ALA A 104 -8.00 -5.33 -9.20
CA ALA A 104 -6.91 -5.17 -8.25
C ALA A 104 -5.59 -5.70 -8.83
N GLY A 105 -4.47 -5.05 -8.52
CA GLY A 105 -3.16 -5.49 -8.99
C GLY A 105 -2.11 -4.38 -9.07
N ASP A 106 -0.91 -4.78 -9.47
CA ASP A 106 0.25 -3.91 -9.68
C ASP A 106 0.94 -4.27 -11.00
N ALA A 107 1.23 -3.26 -11.81
CA ALA A 107 1.94 -3.39 -13.08
C ALA A 107 3.23 -2.55 -13.05
N HIS A 108 4.36 -3.23 -12.89
CA HIS A 108 5.70 -2.65 -12.81
C HIS A 108 6.32 -2.54 -14.20
N PHE A 109 6.83 -1.36 -14.54
CA PHE A 109 7.53 -1.07 -15.78
C PHE A 109 8.99 -0.73 -15.50
N PRO A 110 9.96 -1.27 -16.26
CA PRO A 110 11.33 -0.80 -16.20
C PRO A 110 11.48 0.55 -16.92
N GLY A 111 12.49 1.32 -16.54
CA GLY A 111 12.92 2.51 -17.27
C GLY A 111 12.48 3.83 -16.64
N GLY A 112 13.01 4.93 -17.17
CA GLY A 112 12.80 6.24 -16.55
C GLY A 112 13.13 7.43 -17.43
N VAL A 113 13.07 8.62 -16.83
CA VAL A 113 13.39 9.88 -17.49
C VAL A 113 14.22 10.74 -16.54
N ARG A 114 15.38 11.19 -17.02
CA ARG A 114 16.19 12.22 -16.36
C ARG A 114 15.90 13.58 -16.99
N PHE A 115 15.40 14.52 -16.20
CA PHE A 115 15.23 15.93 -16.54
C PHE A 115 16.42 16.73 -16.00
N THR A 116 16.96 17.62 -16.84
CA THR A 116 18.05 18.53 -16.45
C THR A 116 17.70 19.97 -16.82
N GLY A 117 18.26 20.94 -16.08
CA GLY A 117 18.10 22.36 -16.34
C GLY A 117 19.06 23.22 -15.53
N HIS A 118 19.03 24.53 -15.76
CA HIS A 118 19.88 25.55 -15.11
C HIS A 118 21.35 25.19 -15.14
N ASP A 119 21.86 24.83 -16.32
CA ASP A 119 23.24 24.38 -16.56
C ASP A 119 23.70 23.22 -15.65
N GLY A 120 22.75 22.38 -15.20
CA GLY A 120 22.97 21.22 -14.33
C GLY A 120 22.62 21.45 -12.85
N LEU A 121 22.17 22.65 -12.47
CA LEU A 121 21.72 22.94 -11.10
C LEU A 121 20.33 22.38 -10.78
N LEU A 122 19.54 22.03 -11.81
CA LEU A 122 18.33 21.23 -11.67
C LEU A 122 18.62 19.86 -12.30
N GLU A 123 18.51 18.81 -11.48
CA GLU A 123 18.39 17.44 -11.95
C GLU A 123 17.22 16.78 -11.21
N THR A 124 16.32 16.15 -11.97
CA THR A 124 15.21 15.35 -11.45
C THR A 124 15.11 14.09 -12.29
N THR A 125 15.22 12.93 -11.66
CA THR A 125 15.08 11.63 -12.32
C THR A 125 13.85 10.92 -11.74
N ILE A 126 13.02 10.36 -12.62
CA ILE A 126 11.92 9.47 -12.26
C ILE A 126 12.14 8.10 -12.94
N THR A 127 12.04 7.00 -12.20
CA THR A 127 12.24 5.64 -12.71
C THR A 127 11.16 4.68 -12.21
N ASP A 128 11.14 3.50 -12.82
CA ASP A 128 10.43 2.30 -12.36
C ASP A 128 8.94 2.55 -12.05
N PRO A 129 8.14 3.04 -13.02
CA PRO A 129 6.73 3.30 -12.77
C PRO A 129 5.97 2.02 -12.46
N THR A 130 5.16 2.06 -11.40
CA THR A 130 4.17 1.04 -11.06
C THR A 130 2.77 1.63 -11.17
N LEU A 131 1.93 1.06 -12.04
CA LEU A 131 0.48 1.29 -11.96
C LEU A 131 -0.07 0.41 -10.85
N THR A 132 -0.61 1.00 -9.79
CA THR A 132 -1.27 0.27 -8.69
C THR A 132 -2.79 0.43 -8.76
N PHE A 133 -3.50 -0.66 -8.48
CA PHE A 133 -4.96 -0.75 -8.46
C PHE A 133 -5.38 -1.47 -7.18
N PRO A 134 -5.90 -0.77 -6.15
CA PRO A 134 -6.32 -1.42 -4.91
C PRO A 134 -7.63 -2.22 -4.98
N GLY A 135 -8.33 -2.23 -6.12
CA GLY A 135 -9.64 -2.88 -6.30
C GLY A 135 -10.83 -2.12 -5.70
N ASP A 136 -10.62 -0.92 -5.17
CA ASP A 136 -11.67 -0.06 -4.59
C ASP A 136 -12.21 1.02 -5.57
N GLY A 137 -11.77 0.95 -6.83
CA GLY A 137 -12.08 1.94 -7.87
C GLY A 137 -11.09 3.11 -7.92
N THR A 138 -10.04 3.12 -7.10
CA THR A 138 -8.90 4.05 -7.22
C THR A 138 -7.75 3.41 -8.01
N ALA A 139 -6.82 4.25 -8.48
CA ALA A 139 -5.53 3.83 -8.99
C ALA A 139 -4.50 4.94 -8.85
N ALA A 140 -3.21 4.62 -8.95
CA ALA A 140 -2.12 5.59 -8.93
C ALA A 140 -0.93 5.15 -9.79
N ILE A 141 -0.09 6.10 -10.19
CA ILE A 141 1.30 5.81 -10.61
C ILE A 141 2.21 6.02 -9.41
N LEU A 142 2.90 4.97 -9.00
CA LEU A 142 4.03 5.03 -8.08
C LEU A 142 5.32 5.13 -8.90
N MET A 143 6.29 5.92 -8.46
CA MET A 143 7.60 6.00 -9.13
C MET A 143 8.73 6.14 -8.11
N ASP A 144 9.92 5.64 -8.47
CA ASP A 144 11.15 6.08 -7.82
C ASP A 144 11.50 7.48 -8.33
N ILE A 145 11.91 8.36 -7.41
CA ILE A 145 12.20 9.76 -7.70
C ILE A 145 13.47 10.20 -6.98
N SER A 146 14.29 10.95 -7.70
CA SER A 146 15.55 11.53 -7.21
C SER A 146 15.64 12.97 -7.68
N SER A 147 15.93 13.91 -6.79
CA SER A 147 16.07 15.34 -7.14
C SER A 147 17.21 16.02 -6.39
N LEU A 148 17.96 16.86 -7.10
CA LEU A 148 18.88 17.83 -6.50
C LEU A 148 18.24 19.23 -6.60
N SER A 149 18.17 19.94 -5.47
CA SER A 149 17.63 21.30 -5.46
C SER A 149 18.66 22.30 -5.99
N MET A 150 18.20 23.37 -6.66
CA MET A 150 19.10 24.43 -7.12
C MET A 150 19.84 25.11 -5.97
N ASP A 151 19.23 25.25 -4.80
CA ASP A 151 19.87 25.84 -3.62
C ASP A 151 21.01 24.93 -3.09
N ASP A 152 20.78 23.61 -3.04
CA ASP A 152 21.80 22.62 -2.68
C ASP A 152 22.94 22.60 -3.73
N ALA A 153 22.61 22.60 -5.02
CA ALA A 153 23.58 22.62 -6.11
C ALA A 153 24.43 23.90 -6.12
N LEU A 154 23.82 25.08 -5.92
CA LEU A 154 24.51 26.37 -5.83
C LEU A 154 25.37 26.49 -4.56
N ALA A 155 24.98 25.85 -3.46
CA ALA A 155 25.79 25.74 -2.25
C ALA A 155 26.97 24.76 -2.40
N GLY A 156 26.99 23.96 -3.47
CA GLY A 156 28.00 22.92 -3.71
C GLY A 156 27.71 21.58 -3.01
N ASN A 157 26.52 21.42 -2.42
CA ASN A 157 26.08 20.23 -1.70
C ASN A 157 25.48 19.21 -2.67
N ALA A 158 26.24 18.76 -3.68
CA ALA A 158 25.76 17.83 -4.69
C ALA A 158 25.33 16.45 -4.12
N GLU A 159 25.73 16.15 -2.88
CA GLU A 159 25.32 14.98 -2.10
C GLU A 159 23.91 15.09 -1.49
N ASN A 160 23.31 16.29 -1.42
CA ASN A 160 21.98 16.53 -0.83
C ASN A 160 20.83 16.14 -1.79
N VAL A 161 20.98 15.01 -2.48
CA VAL A 161 19.93 14.43 -3.32
C VAL A 161 18.78 13.96 -2.43
N ARG A 162 17.57 14.49 -2.68
CA ARG A 162 16.33 13.97 -2.09
C ARG A 162 15.83 12.81 -2.93
N SER A 163 15.64 11.66 -2.33
CA SER A 163 15.10 10.47 -3.00
C SER A 163 13.90 9.88 -2.29
N GLY A 164 13.01 9.26 -3.06
CA GLY A 164 11.91 8.43 -2.59
C GLY A 164 11.74 7.24 -3.54
N THR A 165 11.42 6.08 -2.98
CA THR A 165 11.18 4.83 -3.73
C THR A 165 9.69 4.53 -3.76
N GLN A 166 9.17 4.23 -4.94
CA GLN A 166 7.76 3.93 -5.21
C GLN A 166 6.80 4.93 -4.53
N VAL A 167 7.12 6.23 -4.64
CA VAL A 167 6.28 7.32 -4.15
C VAL A 167 4.99 7.34 -4.98
N PRO A 168 3.79 7.29 -4.37
CA PRO A 168 2.53 7.46 -5.10
C PRO A 168 2.49 8.88 -5.66
N LEU A 169 2.91 9.06 -6.91
CA LEU A 169 3.21 10.39 -7.47
C LEU A 169 1.94 11.08 -7.96
N VAL A 170 1.09 10.35 -8.70
CA VAL A 170 -0.21 10.82 -9.16
C VAL A 170 -1.30 9.79 -8.90
N ALA A 171 -2.45 10.25 -8.42
CA ALA A 171 -3.69 9.49 -8.41
C ALA A 171 -4.38 9.57 -9.78
N LEU A 172 -5.07 8.50 -10.17
CA LEU A 172 -5.78 8.36 -11.45
C LEU A 172 -7.29 8.31 -11.23
N ASP A 173 -8.03 9.15 -11.97
CA ASP A 173 -9.51 9.22 -11.87
C ASP A 173 -10.18 8.19 -12.78
N LEU A 174 -10.31 6.96 -12.27
CA LEU A 174 -11.04 5.87 -12.94
C LEU A 174 -12.56 6.09 -12.99
N ALA A 175 -13.12 7.04 -12.22
CA ALA A 175 -14.54 7.38 -12.32
C ALA A 175 -14.81 8.29 -13.54
N ALA A 176 -13.88 9.18 -13.86
CA ALA A 176 -13.90 9.98 -15.09
C ALA A 176 -13.52 9.18 -16.34
N ALA A 177 -12.59 8.23 -16.22
CA ALA A 177 -12.14 7.37 -17.31
C ALA A 177 -12.01 5.89 -16.87
N PRO A 178 -13.11 5.11 -16.91
CA PRO A 178 -13.11 3.71 -16.48
C PRO A 178 -12.20 2.82 -17.32
N LEU A 179 -11.58 1.83 -16.67
CA LEU A 179 -10.80 0.79 -17.33
C LEU A 179 -11.65 0.02 -18.34
N GLN A 180 -11.04 -0.32 -19.47
CA GLN A 180 -11.63 -1.19 -20.48
C GLN A 180 -10.96 -2.55 -20.38
N VAL A 181 -11.74 -3.60 -20.14
CA VAL A 181 -11.28 -5.00 -20.14
C VAL A 181 -11.82 -5.67 -21.40
N SER A 182 -10.99 -6.43 -22.11
CA SER A 182 -11.42 -7.17 -23.31
C SER A 182 -12.43 -8.29 -22.98
N GLU A 183 -13.21 -8.73 -23.98
CA GLU A 183 -14.24 -9.78 -23.79
C GLU A 183 -13.65 -11.12 -23.31
N ASP A 184 -12.41 -11.41 -23.69
CA ASP A 184 -11.63 -12.58 -23.27
C ASP A 184 -10.79 -12.35 -22.01
N GLN A 185 -10.87 -11.15 -21.42
CA GLN A 185 -10.14 -10.71 -20.22
C GLN A 185 -8.61 -10.74 -20.34
N THR A 186 -8.05 -10.81 -21.55
CA THR A 186 -6.59 -10.85 -21.80
C THR A 186 -5.95 -9.47 -21.89
N VAL A 187 -6.72 -8.39 -22.09
CA VAL A 187 -6.21 -7.03 -22.24
C VAL A 187 -6.98 -6.06 -21.35
N VAL A 188 -6.24 -5.23 -20.60
CA VAL A 188 -6.78 -4.17 -19.75
C VAL A 188 -6.20 -2.83 -20.21
N THR A 189 -7.03 -1.85 -20.50
CA THR A 189 -6.62 -0.55 -21.07
C THR A 189 -7.19 0.63 -20.29
N GLY A 190 -6.34 1.61 -19.98
CA GLY A 190 -6.73 2.95 -19.56
C GLY A 190 -6.42 3.94 -20.69
N THR A 191 -7.39 4.76 -21.11
CA THR A 191 -7.22 5.72 -22.20
C THR A 191 -7.41 7.15 -21.70
N ALA A 192 -6.36 7.96 -21.77
CA ALA A 192 -6.35 9.36 -21.33
C ALA A 192 -6.99 9.57 -19.94
N VAL A 193 -6.66 8.69 -18.99
CA VAL A 193 -7.13 8.71 -17.62
C VAL A 193 -6.62 9.99 -16.93
N PRO A 194 -7.50 10.86 -16.39
CA PRO A 194 -7.06 12.08 -15.72
C PRO A 194 -6.19 11.76 -14.52
N ALA A 195 -5.06 12.47 -14.39
CA ALA A 195 -4.10 12.29 -13.32
C ALA A 195 -3.98 13.57 -12.48
N ALA A 196 -3.79 13.43 -11.17
CA ALA A 196 -3.54 14.56 -10.27
C ALA A 196 -2.48 14.19 -9.22
N ILE A 197 -1.58 15.13 -8.91
CA ILE A 197 -0.50 14.90 -7.93
C ILE A 197 -1.06 14.63 -6.53
N THR A 198 -0.50 13.66 -5.82
CA THR A 198 -0.90 13.33 -4.44
C THR A 198 -0.23 14.28 -3.44
N ALA A 199 -0.42 14.04 -2.13
CA ALA A 199 0.34 14.76 -1.10
C ALA A 199 1.81 14.31 -1.08
N GLU A 200 2.05 13.00 -1.17
CA GLU A 200 3.35 12.35 -1.21
C GLU A 200 4.14 12.75 -2.46
N GLY A 201 3.46 12.82 -3.61
CA GLY A 201 4.00 13.31 -4.87
C GLY A 201 4.37 14.80 -4.81
N PHE A 202 3.57 15.62 -4.12
CA PHE A 202 3.94 17.02 -3.86
C PHE A 202 5.20 17.14 -2.98
N GLU A 203 5.31 16.33 -1.92
CA GLU A 203 6.50 16.33 -1.05
C GLU A 203 7.77 15.92 -1.80
N ALA A 204 7.67 14.99 -2.77
CA ALA A 204 8.82 14.48 -3.50
C ALA A 204 9.18 15.26 -4.78
N PHE A 205 8.19 15.73 -5.54
CA PHE A 205 8.39 16.46 -6.81
C PHE A 205 8.46 17.99 -6.62
N GLY A 206 7.79 18.49 -5.58
CA GLY A 206 7.68 19.92 -5.28
C GLY A 206 6.82 20.71 -6.27
N ASN A 207 6.67 22.01 -6.00
CA ASN A 207 6.10 23.05 -6.88
C ASN A 207 4.62 22.91 -7.31
N TYR A 208 3.94 21.80 -7.04
CA TYR A 208 2.54 21.57 -7.41
C TYR A 208 1.72 21.06 -6.23
N GLU A 209 0.80 21.88 -5.72
CA GLU A 209 -0.08 21.50 -4.60
C GLU A 209 -0.87 20.21 -4.89
N ALA A 210 -1.09 19.38 -3.87
CA ALA A 210 -1.87 18.15 -3.97
C ALA A 210 -3.24 18.39 -4.64
N GLY A 211 -3.62 17.51 -5.57
CA GLY A 211 -4.79 17.68 -6.43
C GLY A 211 -4.54 18.51 -7.70
N THR A 212 -3.36 19.09 -7.90
CA THR A 212 -2.99 19.72 -9.18
C THR A 212 -3.01 18.68 -10.30
N GLY A 213 -3.79 18.94 -11.34
CA GLY A 213 -3.86 18.07 -12.52
C GLY A 213 -2.52 17.96 -13.25
N PHE A 214 -2.13 16.73 -13.57
CA PHE A 214 -0.99 16.36 -14.41
C PHE A 214 -1.52 15.95 -15.81
N ASP A 215 -0.62 15.62 -16.74
CA ASP A 215 -1.06 15.18 -18.06
C ASP A 215 -1.81 13.84 -17.94
N PRO A 216 -2.87 13.59 -18.73
CA PRO A 216 -3.58 12.32 -18.68
C PRO A 216 -2.69 11.13 -19.05
N VAL A 217 -3.00 9.97 -18.48
CA VAL A 217 -2.22 8.74 -18.63
C VAL A 217 -2.95 7.78 -19.58
N SER A 218 -2.22 7.13 -20.48
CA SER A 218 -2.76 5.99 -21.23
C SER A 218 -1.87 4.77 -21.04
N PHE A 219 -2.46 3.58 -20.94
CA PHE A 219 -1.74 2.32 -20.77
C PHE A 219 -2.53 1.14 -21.30
N SER A 220 -1.84 0.05 -21.61
CA SER A 220 -2.41 -1.24 -21.93
C SER A 220 -1.61 -2.34 -21.25
N LEU A 221 -2.27 -3.30 -20.60
CA LEU A 221 -1.67 -4.45 -19.93
C LEU A 221 -2.20 -5.72 -20.59
N THR A 222 -1.29 -6.65 -20.90
CA THR A 222 -1.62 -8.00 -21.39
C THR A 222 -1.52 -8.97 -20.22
N VAL A 223 -2.61 -9.66 -19.92
CA VAL A 223 -2.71 -10.57 -18.77
C VAL A 223 -2.97 -12.02 -19.22
N GLU A 224 -2.28 -12.94 -18.55
CA GLU A 224 -2.46 -14.38 -18.69
C GLU A 224 -2.97 -14.95 -17.37
N CYS A 225 -4.22 -15.37 -17.37
CA CYS A 225 -4.84 -16.06 -16.23
C CYS A 225 -4.48 -17.54 -16.27
N ALA A 226 -4.05 -18.11 -15.14
CA ALA A 226 -3.96 -19.55 -15.02
C ALA A 226 -5.36 -20.15 -15.23
N ALA A 227 -5.48 -21.14 -16.12
CA ALA A 227 -6.74 -21.87 -16.25
C ALA A 227 -7.07 -22.51 -14.89
N ALA A 228 -8.29 -22.30 -14.41
CA ALA A 228 -8.74 -22.90 -13.17
C ALA A 228 -8.54 -24.42 -13.24
N GLU A 229 -7.67 -24.95 -12.38
CA GLU A 229 -7.44 -26.39 -12.28
C GLU A 229 -8.78 -27.02 -11.88
N PRO A 230 -9.30 -28.01 -12.64
CA PRO A 230 -10.62 -28.57 -12.37
C PRO A 230 -10.67 -29.06 -10.94
N GLU A 231 -11.66 -28.56 -10.18
CA GLU A 231 -11.93 -29.02 -8.82
C GLU A 231 -12.00 -30.56 -8.86
N PRO A 232 -11.21 -31.27 -8.03
CA PRO A 232 -11.15 -32.71 -8.11
C PRO A 232 -12.55 -33.26 -7.85
N GLU A 233 -13.17 -33.83 -8.89
CA GLU A 233 -14.50 -34.42 -8.77
C GLU A 233 -14.50 -35.33 -7.54
N PRO A 234 -15.52 -35.25 -6.67
CA PRO A 234 -15.55 -36.04 -5.46
C PRO A 234 -15.53 -37.51 -5.86
N SER A 235 -14.36 -38.14 -5.73
CA SER A 235 -14.16 -39.53 -6.08
C SER A 235 -15.21 -40.34 -5.35
N ALA A 236 -16.16 -40.88 -6.10
CA ALA A 236 -17.17 -41.76 -5.56
C ALA A 236 -16.43 -42.92 -4.90
N THR A 237 -16.37 -42.88 -3.57
CA THR A 237 -15.93 -44.03 -2.79
C THR A 237 -16.99 -45.07 -3.01
N ASP A 238 -16.65 -46.14 -3.73
CA ASP A 238 -17.55 -47.27 -3.92
C ASP A 238 -18.11 -47.69 -2.55
N GLU A 239 -19.43 -47.59 -2.38
CA GLU A 239 -20.10 -48.19 -1.24
C GLU A 239 -19.99 -49.71 -1.36
N GLU A 240 -18.89 -50.26 -0.86
CA GLU A 240 -18.70 -51.71 -0.73
C GLU A 240 -19.82 -52.24 0.17
N THR A 241 -20.87 -52.74 -0.48
CA THR A 241 -22.10 -53.19 0.15
C THR A 241 -21.81 -54.46 0.93
N VAL A 242 -21.46 -54.30 2.21
CA VAL A 242 -21.29 -55.43 3.13
C VAL A 242 -22.64 -56.10 3.39
N ASP A 243 -22.84 -57.22 2.71
CA ASP A 243 -24.00 -58.11 2.85
C ASP A 243 -24.11 -58.61 4.30
N ALA A 244 -24.98 -57.96 5.08
CA ALA A 244 -25.23 -58.27 6.48
C ALA A 244 -26.50 -59.11 6.63
N THR A 245 -26.34 -60.43 6.54
CA THR A 245 -27.39 -61.43 6.78
C THR A 245 -28.20 -61.13 8.05
N PRO A 246 -29.54 -60.98 7.97
CA PRO A 246 -30.34 -60.67 9.15
C PRO A 246 -30.52 -61.92 10.03
N VAL A 247 -29.88 -61.92 11.21
CA VAL A 247 -30.17 -62.90 12.27
C VAL A 247 -31.37 -62.40 13.08
N PRO A 248 -32.47 -63.16 13.18
CA PRO A 248 -33.60 -62.77 14.02
C PRO A 248 -33.26 -63.06 15.48
N ILE A 249 -33.37 -62.04 16.34
CA ILE A 249 -33.43 -62.23 17.79
C ILE A 249 -34.83 -61.84 18.29
N SER A 250 -35.44 -62.75 19.04
CA SER A 250 -36.80 -62.65 19.55
C SER A 250 -36.97 -61.48 20.52
N ALA A 251 -38.18 -60.92 20.53
CA ALA A 251 -38.60 -60.00 21.58
C ALA A 251 -38.98 -60.76 22.85
N GLU A 252 -38.59 -60.23 24.01
CA GLU A 252 -39.28 -60.45 25.29
C GLU A 252 -39.12 -59.23 26.21
N SER A 253 -39.99 -59.15 27.22
CA SER A 253 -40.64 -57.91 27.65
C SER A 253 -40.17 -57.37 29.01
N ASP A 254 -40.74 -56.19 29.34
CA ASP A 254 -41.03 -55.68 30.69
C ASP A 254 -39.86 -55.21 31.58
N GLY A 255 -39.98 -53.98 32.08
CA GLY A 255 -38.96 -53.31 32.90
C GLY A 255 -39.33 -51.89 33.31
N ASP A 256 -40.56 -51.69 33.79
CA ASP A 256 -41.12 -50.42 34.28
C ASP A 256 -40.24 -49.73 35.34
N PHE A 257 -39.83 -48.47 35.10
CA PHE A 257 -39.39 -47.54 36.16
C PHE A 257 -39.54 -46.07 35.73
N ALA A 258 -40.59 -45.42 36.25
CA ALA A 258 -40.74 -43.96 36.19
C ALA A 258 -39.77 -43.24 37.16
N TRP A 259 -39.54 -41.94 36.96
CA TRP A 259 -40.00 -40.83 37.84
C TRP A 259 -39.29 -39.48 37.48
N VAL A 260 -40.09 -38.52 36.97
CA VAL A 260 -39.95 -37.04 37.06
C VAL A 260 -38.81 -36.33 36.29
N GLY A 261 -39.18 -35.34 35.46
CA GLY A 261 -38.18 -34.49 34.77
C GLY A 261 -38.62 -33.31 33.88
N VAL A 262 -39.74 -32.62 34.15
CA VAL A 262 -40.15 -31.30 33.56
C VAL A 262 -40.62 -31.29 32.08
N VAL A 263 -41.80 -30.68 31.86
CA VAL A 263 -42.32 -30.24 30.55
C VAL A 263 -42.26 -28.72 30.45
N ALA A 264 -41.51 -28.18 29.48
CA ALA A 264 -41.68 -26.88 28.81
C ALA A 264 -40.48 -26.67 27.85
N GLY A 265 -40.60 -26.10 26.65
CA GLY A 265 -41.77 -25.52 26.01
C GLY A 265 -41.61 -25.37 24.49
N VAL A 266 -42.66 -24.87 23.84
CA VAL A 266 -42.88 -24.89 22.40
C VAL A 266 -42.36 -23.61 21.70
N VAL A 267 -41.67 -23.80 20.57
CA VAL A 267 -41.45 -22.84 19.45
C VAL A 267 -40.78 -21.48 19.73
N GLY A 268 -39.70 -21.24 18.97
CA GLY A 268 -39.62 -20.03 18.14
C GLY A 268 -38.49 -19.03 18.41
N VAL A 269 -37.39 -19.15 17.65
CA VAL A 269 -36.59 -17.99 17.21
C VAL A 269 -36.19 -18.18 15.74
N ALA A 270 -37.09 -17.81 14.84
CA ALA A 270 -36.67 -17.08 13.65
C ALA A 270 -36.48 -15.60 14.06
N VAL A 271 -35.70 -14.84 13.27
CA VAL A 271 -35.40 -13.39 13.46
C VAL A 271 -34.38 -13.06 14.55
N VAL A 272 -33.09 -13.06 14.17
CA VAL A 272 -32.01 -12.35 14.90
C VAL A 272 -31.69 -10.97 14.28
N ALA A 273 -32.21 -10.66 13.09
CA ALA A 273 -31.92 -9.43 12.35
C ALA A 273 -32.60 -8.13 12.89
N GLY A 274 -33.40 -8.19 13.97
CA GLY A 274 -34.30 -7.09 14.36
C GLY A 274 -33.80 -6.10 15.42
N VAL A 275 -32.80 -6.44 16.23
CA VAL A 275 -32.60 -5.76 17.54
C VAL A 275 -31.56 -4.62 17.52
N VAL A 276 -30.60 -4.62 16.59
CA VAL A 276 -29.53 -3.60 16.54
C VAL A 276 -30.05 -2.22 16.08
N VAL A 277 -31.07 -2.18 15.22
CA VAL A 277 -31.59 -0.93 14.60
C VAL A 277 -32.37 -0.05 15.58
N TRP A 278 -32.86 -0.59 16.70
CA TRP A 278 -33.72 0.16 17.64
C TRP A 278 -32.93 1.07 18.61
N ILE A 279 -31.67 0.73 18.92
CA ILE A 279 -30.89 1.42 19.97
C ILE A 279 -30.34 2.78 19.49
N VAL A 280 -29.92 2.90 18.23
CA VAL A 280 -29.32 4.14 17.69
C VAL A 280 -30.37 5.25 17.53
N ARG A 281 -31.64 4.90 17.26
CA ARG A 281 -32.70 5.88 16.94
C ARG A 281 -33.29 6.61 18.15
N ARG A 282 -32.91 6.26 19.38
CA ARG A 282 -33.41 6.90 20.62
C ARG A 282 -32.55 8.08 21.11
N LYS A 283 -31.33 8.27 20.61
CA LYS A 283 -30.38 9.28 21.15
C LYS A 283 -30.42 10.67 20.47
N SER A 284 -31.39 10.95 19.59
CA SER A 284 -31.50 12.24 18.88
C SER A 284 -32.72 13.10 19.23
N ARG A 285 -33.50 12.74 20.27
CA ARG A 285 -34.64 13.55 20.75
C ARG A 285 -34.77 13.52 22.27
N SER A 286 -34.07 14.45 22.94
CA SER A 286 -34.46 15.07 24.22
C SER A 286 -33.41 16.11 24.62
N GLY A 287 -33.81 17.38 24.69
CA GLY A 287 -32.90 18.51 24.99
C GLY A 287 -33.49 19.83 24.52
N GLY A 288 -34.66 20.21 25.05
CA GLY A 288 -35.34 21.46 24.72
C GLY A 288 -35.11 22.55 25.77
N ASP A 289 -34.85 23.76 25.27
CA ASP A 289 -35.32 25.07 25.73
C ASP A 289 -35.37 25.42 27.25
N SER A 290 -34.63 26.47 27.63
CA SER A 290 -35.17 27.63 28.37
C SER A 290 -34.09 28.69 28.67
N GLY A 291 -34.38 29.97 28.43
CA GLY A 291 -33.70 31.09 29.12
C GLY A 291 -33.16 32.24 28.25
N SER A 292 -34.02 33.22 27.94
CA SER A 292 -33.65 34.65 27.73
C SER A 292 -33.93 35.42 29.04
N PRO A 293 -33.27 36.57 29.36
CA PRO A 293 -33.31 37.79 28.51
C PRO A 293 -32.07 38.74 28.52
N ASP A 294 -32.13 39.75 27.64
CA ASP A 294 -31.48 41.09 27.61
C ASP A 294 -29.94 41.22 27.83
N THR A 295 -29.18 42.00 27.05
CA THR A 295 -29.34 43.47 26.88
C THR A 295 -28.57 44.04 25.66
N THR A 296 -29.14 45.04 24.98
CA THR A 296 -28.57 45.99 23.98
C THR A 296 -27.47 46.89 24.66
N PRO A 297 -26.50 47.62 24.01
CA PRO A 297 -26.67 48.39 22.75
C PRO A 297 -25.44 48.71 21.83
N GLY A 298 -25.71 49.45 20.73
CA GLY A 298 -24.74 50.22 19.91
C GLY A 298 -24.49 49.60 18.52
N SER A 299 -25.00 50.10 17.38
CA SER A 299 -25.01 51.46 16.79
C SER A 299 -23.64 51.96 16.33
N GLY A 300 -23.46 52.15 15.02
CA GLY A 300 -22.27 52.77 14.41
C GLY A 300 -22.11 52.46 12.92
N ALA A 301 -22.75 53.27 12.07
CA ALA A 301 -22.52 53.24 10.63
C ALA A 301 -21.56 54.37 10.21
N ALA A 302 -20.61 54.05 9.32
CA ALA A 302 -19.91 54.96 8.41
C ALA A 302 -19.20 54.13 7.32
#